data_AF-A0A372JH67-F1
#
_entry.id   AF-A0A372JH67-F1
#
_cell.length_a   1.000
_cell.length_b   1.000
_cell.length_c   1.000
_cell.angle_alpha   90.00
_cell.angle_beta   90.00
_cell.angle_gamma   90.00
#
_symmetry.space_group_name_H-M   'P 1'
#
loop_
_entity.id
_entity.type
_entity.pdbx_description
1 polymer ?
#
loop_
_entity_poly.entity_id
_entity_poly.type
_entity_poly.pdbx_seq_one_letter_code
_entity_poly.pdbx_strand_id
1 'polypeptide(L)'
;APLPLPDGADERLRVLRSGGRGPAAARNTGWRAASSEWIVFLDDDVVPDPDWARRLHDDLAGLPGAVAGSQGRVTVPLPADRRPTDWERNTAGLETAAWITADMAYRRPVLMLVGGFDERFRRAFREDADLALRVTGAGHGLVRGERHVTHPARPAGFWASVRAQAGNADDALMNALHGRGWYEHANASRGRFGRHVATTAAGLLALGGLAAGAARDALSQSARTAPGRRDAA
;
A
#
# COMPACT_ATOMS: atom_id res chain seq x y z
N ALA A 1 -20.30 -4.03 10.56
CA ALA A 1 -20.16 -3.75 12.00
C ALA A 1 -18.86 -4.42 12.47
N PRO A 2 -18.15 -3.91 13.50
CA PRO A 2 -17.04 -4.66 14.08
C PRO A 2 -17.53 -6.06 14.48
N LEU A 3 -16.63 -7.06 14.41
CA LEU A 3 -16.96 -8.40 14.89
C LEU A 3 -17.37 -8.30 16.37
N PRO A 4 -18.42 -9.01 16.79
CA PRO A 4 -18.75 -9.10 18.21
C PRO A 4 -17.54 -9.67 18.95
N LEU A 5 -17.22 -9.08 20.10
CA LEU A 5 -16.18 -9.63 20.96
C LEU A 5 -16.65 -10.97 21.52
N PRO A 6 -15.76 -11.96 21.70
CA PRO A 6 -16.13 -13.21 22.35
C PRO A 6 -16.59 -12.97 23.79
N ASP A 7 -17.50 -13.82 24.27
CA ASP A 7 -17.94 -13.80 25.66
C ASP A 7 -16.74 -14.01 26.59
N GLY A 8 -16.63 -13.19 27.64
CA GLY A 8 -15.48 -13.21 28.55
C GLY A 8 -14.20 -12.57 27.98
N ALA A 9 -14.33 -11.68 26.99
CA ALA A 9 -13.21 -10.89 26.49
C ALA A 9 -12.42 -10.22 27.63
N ASP A 10 -11.11 -10.30 27.55
CA ASP A 10 -10.17 -9.76 28.53
C ASP A 10 -10.41 -8.26 28.76
N GLU A 11 -10.34 -7.81 30.02
CA GLU A 11 -10.54 -6.40 30.40
C GLU A 11 -9.54 -5.44 29.75
N ARG A 12 -8.39 -5.95 29.30
CA ARG A 12 -7.38 -5.19 28.54
C ARG A 12 -7.83 -4.88 27.11
N LEU A 13 -8.85 -5.57 26.60
CA LEU A 13 -9.38 -5.35 25.25
C LEU A 13 -10.33 -4.15 25.23
N ARG A 14 -10.00 -3.16 24.40
CA ARG A 14 -10.80 -1.94 24.23
C ARG A 14 -11.08 -1.71 22.75
N VAL A 15 -12.35 -1.53 22.41
CA VAL A 15 -12.78 -1.19 21.04
C VAL A 15 -13.05 0.32 20.97
N LEU A 16 -12.34 1.01 20.10
CA LEU A 16 -12.48 2.45 19.88
C LEU A 16 -13.10 2.73 18.51
N ARG A 17 -13.88 3.82 18.41
CA ARG A 17 -14.50 4.25 17.15
C ARG A 17 -13.83 5.51 16.64
N SER A 18 -13.20 5.44 15.46
CA SER A 18 -12.47 6.56 14.84
C SER A 18 -13.30 7.37 13.83
N GLY A 19 -14.53 6.94 13.53
CA GLY A 19 -15.43 7.62 12.59
C GLY A 19 -15.15 7.36 11.11
N GLY A 20 -14.38 6.32 10.76
CA GLY A 20 -14.22 5.88 9.37
C GLY A 20 -13.36 6.80 8.48
N ARG A 21 -12.40 7.52 9.08
CA ARG A 21 -11.56 8.52 8.38
C ARG A 21 -10.29 7.94 7.74
N GLY A 22 -10.23 6.62 7.57
CA GLY A 22 -9.05 5.90 7.07
C GLY A 22 -8.14 5.34 8.18
N PRO A 23 -7.14 4.52 7.80
CA PRO A 23 -6.31 3.79 8.75
C PRO A 23 -5.38 4.71 9.56
N ALA A 24 -4.83 5.77 8.96
CA ALA A 24 -4.02 6.75 9.68
C ALA A 24 -4.76 7.34 10.90
N ALA A 25 -6.01 7.76 10.70
CA ALA A 25 -6.87 8.27 11.76
C ALA A 25 -7.24 7.20 12.80
N ALA A 26 -7.45 5.95 12.36
CA ALA A 26 -7.73 4.84 13.26
C ALA A 26 -6.52 4.51 14.15
N ARG A 27 -5.32 4.39 13.56
CA ARG A 27 -4.05 4.18 14.28
C ARG A 27 -3.77 5.32 15.26
N ASN A 28 -4.04 6.55 14.85
CA ASN A 28 -3.97 7.72 15.71
C ASN A 28 -4.92 7.67 16.91
N THR A 29 -6.15 7.21 16.71
CA THR A 29 -7.12 7.00 17.79
C THR A 29 -6.61 5.95 18.78
N GLY A 30 -6.06 4.85 18.27
CA GLY A 30 -5.51 3.75 19.08
C GLY A 30 -4.31 4.17 19.92
N TRP A 31 -3.25 4.69 19.30
CA TRP A 31 -2.01 4.98 20.03
C TRP A 31 -2.18 6.10 21.06
N ARG A 32 -3.05 7.08 20.80
CA ARG A 32 -3.35 8.15 21.78
C ARG A 32 -4.09 7.64 23.01
N ALA A 33 -4.86 6.56 22.87
CA ALA A 33 -5.59 5.93 23.97
C ALA A 33 -4.73 4.96 24.80
N ALA A 34 -3.53 4.62 24.32
CA ALA A 34 -2.56 3.77 24.99
C ALA A 34 -1.56 4.59 25.81
N SER A 35 -1.09 4.01 26.91
CA SER A 35 -0.15 4.62 27.86
C SER A 35 1.21 3.92 27.93
N SER A 36 1.38 2.79 27.24
CA SER A 36 2.63 2.03 27.21
C SER A 36 3.78 2.80 26.54
N GLU A 37 5.00 2.51 26.94
CA GLU A 37 6.22 3.06 26.33
C GLU A 37 6.30 2.72 24.84
N TRP A 38 5.98 1.47 24.50
CA TRP A 38 5.92 0.97 23.14
C TRP A 38 4.46 0.84 22.70
N ILE A 39 4.19 1.32 21.49
CA ILE A 39 2.94 1.11 20.77
C ILE A 39 3.23 0.14 19.64
N VAL A 40 2.52 -0.98 19.62
CA VAL A 40 2.66 -1.99 18.58
C VAL A 40 1.42 -1.95 17.69
N PHE A 41 1.63 -1.67 16.41
CA PHE A 41 0.62 -1.75 15.37
C PHE A 41 0.70 -3.14 14.75
N LEU A 42 -0.47 -3.77 14.66
CA LEU A 42 -0.69 -5.06 14.01
C LEU A 42 -1.95 -4.90 13.16
N ASP A 43 -1.88 -5.27 11.89
CA ASP A 43 -3.05 -5.20 11.01
C ASP A 43 -4.08 -6.29 11.36
N ASP A 44 -5.34 -6.10 10.97
CA ASP A 44 -6.43 -7.02 11.32
C ASP A 44 -6.49 -8.27 10.41
N ASP A 45 -5.67 -8.31 9.37
CA ASP A 45 -5.55 -9.41 8.41
C ASP A 45 -4.18 -10.09 8.44
N VAL A 46 -3.42 -9.98 9.54
CA VAL A 46 -2.19 -10.74 9.78
C VAL A 46 -2.37 -11.82 10.85
N VAL A 47 -1.55 -12.86 10.75
CA VAL A 47 -1.49 -13.97 11.71
C VAL A 47 -0.10 -13.99 12.35
N PRO A 48 0.01 -13.60 13.64
CA PRO A 48 1.27 -13.71 14.36
C PRO A 48 1.68 -15.15 14.61
N ASP A 49 2.98 -15.42 14.57
CA ASP A 49 3.52 -16.74 14.94
C ASP A 49 3.29 -17.05 16.43
N PRO A 50 3.24 -18.33 16.85
CA PRO A 50 2.97 -18.70 18.23
C PRO A 50 3.93 -18.09 19.27
N ASP A 51 5.18 -17.81 18.90
CA ASP A 51 6.18 -17.19 19.77
C ASP A 51 6.34 -15.67 19.57
N TRP A 52 5.43 -15.05 18.82
CA TRP A 52 5.48 -13.63 18.45
C TRP A 52 5.64 -12.70 19.65
N ALA A 53 4.88 -12.91 20.73
CA ALA A 53 4.93 -12.02 21.91
C ALA A 53 6.29 -12.08 22.62
N ARG A 54 6.90 -13.27 22.70
CA ARG A 54 8.25 -13.45 23.26
C ARG A 54 9.28 -12.77 22.37
N ARG A 55 9.19 -12.95 21.04
CA ARG A 55 10.11 -12.30 20.08
C ARG A 55 9.95 -10.79 20.06
N LEU A 56 8.73 -10.28 20.18
CA LEU A 56 8.49 -8.85 20.33
C LEU A 56 9.19 -8.31 21.58
N HIS A 57 9.09 -9.01 22.71
CA HIS A 57 9.82 -8.61 23.90
C HIS A 57 11.34 -8.58 23.64
N ASP A 58 11.89 -9.64 23.05
CA ASP A 58 13.33 -9.74 22.74
C ASP A 58 13.79 -8.65 21.74
N ASP A 59 12.97 -8.36 20.71
CA ASP A 59 13.23 -7.32 19.70
C ASP A 59 13.30 -5.91 20.29
N LEU A 60 12.56 -5.67 21.38
CA LEU A 60 12.46 -4.36 22.02
C LEU A 60 13.38 -4.22 23.23
N ALA A 61 13.70 -5.32 23.89
CA ALA A 61 14.54 -5.36 25.08
C ALA A 61 15.95 -4.84 24.74
N GLY A 62 16.40 -3.84 25.50
CA GLY A 62 17.75 -3.29 25.35
C GLY A 62 17.96 -2.43 24.09
N LEU A 63 16.91 -2.12 23.30
CA LEU A 63 17.05 -1.18 22.20
C LEU A 63 17.53 0.19 22.72
N PRO A 64 18.59 0.79 22.13
CA PRO A 64 19.05 2.11 22.51
C PRO A 64 17.94 3.15 22.44
N GLY A 65 18.00 4.19 23.29
CA GLY A 65 17.00 5.26 23.29
C GLY A 65 16.88 6.01 21.94
N ALA A 66 17.93 6.00 21.13
CA ALA A 66 17.93 6.55 19.78
C ALA A 66 17.10 5.72 18.78
N VAL A 67 16.85 4.44 19.05
CA VAL A 67 16.01 3.57 18.21
C VAL A 67 14.56 3.75 18.62
N ALA A 68 13.77 4.31 17.71
CA ALA A 68 12.38 4.65 17.95
C ALA A 68 11.40 3.57 17.51
N GLY A 69 11.81 2.61 16.68
CA GLY A 69 10.89 1.62 16.14
C GLY A 69 11.54 0.33 15.71
N SER A 70 10.75 -0.73 15.74
CA SER A 70 11.15 -2.09 15.36
C SER A 70 10.06 -2.71 14.48
N GLN A 71 10.39 -3.12 13.26
CA GLN A 71 9.49 -3.81 12.33
C GLN A 71 9.66 -5.32 12.46
N GLY A 72 8.56 -6.08 12.47
CA GLY A 72 8.60 -7.52 12.35
C GLY A 72 8.92 -8.00 10.93
N ARG A 73 9.17 -9.30 10.80
CA ARG A 73 9.31 -9.99 9.51
C ARG A 73 7.91 -10.39 9.02
N VAL A 74 7.65 -10.18 7.74
CA VAL A 74 6.36 -10.53 7.12
C VAL A 74 6.59 -11.61 6.07
N THR A 75 5.77 -12.65 6.09
CA THR A 75 5.63 -13.62 4.99
C THR A 75 4.27 -13.43 4.32
N VAL A 76 4.26 -13.46 2.99
CA VAL A 76 3.05 -13.42 2.17
C VAL A 76 2.99 -14.70 1.33
N PRO A 77 2.21 -15.71 1.77
CA PRO A 77 2.14 -16.97 1.04
C PRO A 77 1.52 -16.76 -0.34
N LEU A 78 2.24 -17.18 -1.37
CA LEU A 78 1.78 -17.21 -2.76
C LEU A 78 1.25 -18.61 -3.12
N PRO A 79 0.28 -18.70 -4.05
CA PRO A 79 -0.25 -19.99 -4.50
C PRO A 79 0.84 -20.85 -5.15
N ALA A 80 0.93 -22.12 -4.74
CA ALA A 80 1.90 -23.08 -5.27
C ALA A 80 1.39 -23.84 -6.51
N ASP A 81 0.07 -23.89 -6.69
CA ASP A 81 -0.64 -24.67 -7.70
C ASP A 81 -0.94 -23.89 -8.99
N ARG A 82 -0.78 -22.57 -8.97
CA ARG A 82 -1.03 -21.68 -10.12
C ARG A 82 -0.11 -20.48 -10.12
N ARG A 83 -0.05 -19.79 -11.26
CA ARG A 83 0.64 -18.49 -11.34
C ARG A 83 -0.08 -17.48 -10.43
N PRO A 84 0.67 -16.70 -9.61
CA PRO A 84 0.09 -15.61 -8.84
C PRO A 84 -0.55 -14.56 -9.75
N THR A 85 -1.60 -13.93 -9.26
CA THR A 85 -2.23 -12.75 -9.85
C THR A 85 -1.36 -11.50 -9.63
N ASP A 86 -1.70 -10.41 -10.30
CA ASP A 86 -1.01 -9.14 -10.08
C ASP A 86 -1.26 -8.57 -8.67
N TRP A 87 -2.45 -8.82 -8.13
CA TRP A 87 -2.81 -8.47 -6.76
C TRP A 87 -1.94 -9.22 -5.75
N GLU A 88 -1.85 -10.55 -5.86
CA GLU A 88 -1.05 -11.38 -4.95
C GLU A 88 0.43 -11.00 -5.00
N ARG A 89 0.99 -10.73 -6.19
CA ARG A 89 2.36 -10.23 -6.32
C ARG A 89 2.56 -8.87 -5.66
N ASN A 90 1.56 -7.98 -5.76
CA ASN A 90 1.63 -6.67 -5.13
C ASN A 90 1.62 -6.81 -3.60
N THR A 91 0.75 -7.67 -3.05
CA THR A 91 0.75 -7.98 -1.62
C THR A 91 2.07 -8.62 -1.18
N ALA A 92 2.65 -9.52 -1.97
CA ALA A 92 3.95 -10.12 -1.67
C ALA A 92 5.10 -9.10 -1.60
N GLY A 93 4.93 -7.90 -2.16
CA GLY A 93 5.86 -6.79 -1.95
C GLY A 93 6.04 -6.41 -0.47
N LEU A 94 5.06 -6.70 0.39
CA LEU A 94 5.13 -6.42 1.84
C LEU A 94 6.28 -7.14 2.54
N GLU A 95 6.72 -8.31 2.06
CA GLU A 95 7.87 -9.03 2.66
C GLU A 95 9.16 -8.21 2.63
N THR A 96 9.30 -7.36 1.62
CA THR A 96 10.50 -6.53 1.43
C THR A 96 10.28 -5.07 1.83
N ALA A 97 9.02 -4.65 2.01
CA ALA A 97 8.68 -3.27 2.34
C ALA A 97 9.27 -2.83 3.68
N ALA A 98 9.64 -1.56 3.77
CA ALA A 98 10.23 -0.96 4.95
C ALA A 98 9.18 -0.23 5.79
N TRP A 99 9.27 -0.43 7.10
CA TRP A 99 8.54 0.27 8.15
C TRP A 99 7.02 0.14 8.07
N ILE A 100 6.53 -0.95 7.45
CA ILE A 100 5.11 -1.19 7.27
C ILE A 100 4.42 -1.54 8.58
N THR A 101 3.20 -1.03 8.75
CA THR A 101 2.42 -1.18 9.99
C THR A 101 1.68 -2.51 10.13
N ALA A 102 1.89 -3.45 9.19
CA ALA A 102 1.46 -4.84 9.32
C ALA A 102 1.96 -5.48 10.62
N ASP A 103 3.21 -5.18 11.00
CA ASP A 103 3.78 -5.43 12.32
C ASP A 103 4.89 -4.41 12.59
N MET A 104 4.57 -3.33 13.29
CA MET A 104 5.51 -2.25 13.61
C MET A 104 5.32 -1.73 15.03
N ALA A 105 6.41 -1.72 15.79
CA ALA A 105 6.48 -1.09 17.10
C ALA A 105 7.11 0.30 16.99
N TYR A 106 6.54 1.29 17.68
CA TYR A 106 7.12 2.61 17.86
C TYR A 106 7.11 3.03 19.33
N ARG A 107 8.14 3.77 19.74
CA ARG A 107 8.17 4.47 21.03
C ARG A 107 7.09 5.54 21.04
N ARG A 108 6.20 5.50 22.03
CA ARG A 108 5.13 6.48 22.22
C ARG A 108 5.64 7.92 22.28
N PRO A 109 6.75 8.24 22.99
CA PRO A 109 7.30 9.61 22.97
C PRO A 109 7.67 10.10 21.58
N VAL A 110 8.12 9.20 20.69
CA VAL A 110 8.49 9.57 19.32
C VAL A 110 7.25 9.77 18.45
N LEU A 111 6.20 8.94 18.62
CA LEU A 111 4.90 9.19 17.99
C LEU A 111 4.33 10.56 18.39
N MET A 112 4.47 10.95 19.66
CA MET A 112 4.07 12.27 20.13
C MET A 112 4.91 13.38 19.48
N LEU A 113 6.24 13.20 19.44
CA LEU A 113 7.18 14.17 18.86
C LEU A 113 6.85 14.47 17.39
N VAL A 114 6.59 13.44 16.58
CA VAL A 114 6.32 13.61 15.15
C VAL A 114 4.84 13.84 14.82
N GLY A 115 3.96 13.84 15.83
CA GLY A 115 2.51 14.08 15.66
C GLY A 115 1.67 12.85 15.26
N GLY A 116 2.26 11.66 15.24
CA GLY A 116 1.61 10.42 14.81
C GLY A 116 1.49 10.31 13.29
N PHE A 117 0.48 9.59 12.79
CA PHE A 117 0.21 9.42 11.36
C PHE A 117 -0.45 10.68 10.79
N ASP A 118 -0.11 11.05 9.55
CA ASP A 118 -0.79 12.12 8.83
C ASP A 118 -2.15 11.63 8.31
N GLU A 119 -3.24 12.20 8.86
CA GLU A 119 -4.61 11.77 8.58
C GLU A 119 -5.10 12.21 7.19
N ARG A 120 -4.28 12.93 6.40
CA ARG A 120 -4.54 13.16 4.97
C ARG A 120 -4.44 11.85 4.17
N PHE A 121 -3.65 10.87 4.64
CA PHE A 121 -3.62 9.51 4.09
C PHE A 121 -4.86 8.73 4.53
N ARG A 122 -5.87 8.69 3.66
CA ARG A 122 -7.16 8.03 3.94
C ARG A 122 -7.20 6.55 3.56
N ARG A 123 -6.16 6.05 2.89
CA ARG A 123 -6.01 4.65 2.44
C ARG A 123 -4.89 3.98 3.22
N ALA A 124 -4.86 2.66 3.20
CA ALA A 124 -3.72 1.87 3.65
C ALA A 124 -2.67 1.88 2.53
N PHE A 125 -2.06 3.05 2.33
CA PHE A 125 -1.06 3.32 1.31
C PHE A 125 -0.26 4.59 1.67
N ARG A 126 1.04 4.41 1.94
CA ARG A 126 2.07 5.44 2.21
C ARG A 126 2.03 6.15 3.57
N GLU A 127 1.00 5.96 4.38
CA GLU A 127 0.90 6.55 5.72
C GLU A 127 2.04 6.08 6.65
N ASP A 128 2.52 4.86 6.44
CA ASP A 128 3.63 4.24 7.15
C ASP A 128 4.98 4.80 6.68
N ALA A 129 5.18 4.92 5.37
CA ALA A 129 6.35 5.53 4.77
C ALA A 129 6.52 6.99 5.19
N ASP A 130 5.42 7.77 5.18
CA ASP A 130 5.41 9.15 5.68
C ASP A 130 5.86 9.22 7.15
N LEU A 131 5.27 8.38 8.02
CA LEU A 131 5.64 8.34 9.42
C LEU A 131 7.10 7.96 9.60
N ALA A 132 7.57 6.93 8.90
CA ALA A 132 8.95 6.47 8.98
C ALA A 132 9.94 7.57 8.56
N LEU A 133 9.67 8.29 7.48
CA LEU A 133 10.49 9.43 7.03
C LEU A 133 10.53 10.56 8.06
N ARG A 134 9.40 10.88 8.71
CA ARG A 134 9.37 11.89 9.77
C ARG A 134 10.13 11.44 11.02
N VAL A 135 10.06 10.16 11.38
CA VAL A 135 10.79 9.59 12.51
C VAL A 135 12.30 9.59 12.25
N THR A 136 12.74 9.12 11.08
CA THR A 136 14.17 9.13 10.72
C THR A 136 14.70 10.54 10.51
N GLY A 137 13.90 11.43 9.90
CA GLY A 137 14.21 12.85 9.77
C GLY A 137 14.35 13.58 11.11
N ALA A 138 13.70 13.10 12.17
CA ALA A 138 13.89 13.57 13.54
C ALA A 138 15.13 12.98 14.24
N GLY A 139 15.97 12.22 13.52
CA GLY A 139 17.22 11.66 14.03
C GLY A 139 17.07 10.31 14.74
N HIS A 140 15.92 9.65 14.63
CA HIS A 140 15.70 8.36 15.27
C HIS A 140 15.95 7.18 14.34
N GLY A 141 16.54 6.11 14.88
CA GLY A 141 16.75 4.85 14.18
C GLY A 141 15.48 4.00 14.12
N LEU A 142 15.33 3.24 13.04
CA LEU A 142 14.36 2.16 12.90
C LEU A 142 15.11 0.87 12.58
N VAL A 143 14.67 -0.25 13.17
CA VAL A 143 15.34 -1.55 13.02
C VAL A 143 14.35 -2.63 12.60
N ARG A 144 14.86 -3.73 12.05
CA ARG A 144 14.08 -4.95 11.83
C ARG A 144 14.38 -5.94 12.95
N GLY A 145 13.32 -6.44 13.58
CA GLY A 145 13.37 -7.51 14.56
C GLY A 145 13.22 -8.89 13.92
N GLU A 146 13.13 -9.89 14.77
CA GLU A 146 13.03 -11.31 14.40
C GLU A 146 11.63 -11.89 14.60
N ARG A 147 10.70 -11.16 15.23
CA ARG A 147 9.30 -11.60 15.32
C ARG A 147 8.67 -11.71 13.93
N HIS A 148 7.73 -12.62 13.79
CA HIS A 148 7.20 -12.98 12.48
C HIS A 148 5.67 -12.96 12.44
N VAL A 149 5.14 -12.47 11.33
CA VAL A 149 3.71 -12.51 11.01
C VAL A 149 3.50 -13.00 9.58
N THR A 150 2.41 -13.73 9.38
CA THR A 150 1.93 -14.09 8.04
C THR A 150 0.84 -13.11 7.61
N HIS A 151 1.02 -12.46 6.47
CA HIS A 151 0.03 -11.59 5.84
C HIS A 151 -0.52 -12.25 4.58
N PRO A 152 -1.62 -13.03 4.66
CA PRO A 152 -2.23 -13.63 3.49
C PRO A 152 -2.70 -12.58 2.48
N ALA A 153 -2.53 -12.88 1.18
CA ALA A 153 -3.15 -12.08 0.14
C ALA A 153 -4.66 -12.30 0.14
N ARG A 154 -5.43 -11.26 0.46
CA ARG A 154 -6.89 -11.34 0.46
C ARG A 154 -7.42 -11.60 -0.96
N PRO A 155 -8.54 -12.32 -1.12
CA PRO A 155 -9.20 -12.45 -2.41
C PRO A 155 -9.52 -11.07 -3.00
N ALA A 156 -9.20 -10.90 -4.28
CA ALA A 156 -9.41 -9.65 -5.00
C ALA A 156 -10.26 -9.88 -6.25
N GLY A 157 -11.22 -8.98 -6.48
CA GLY A 157 -12.05 -9.01 -7.67
C GLY A 157 -11.31 -8.51 -8.91
N PHE A 158 -11.91 -8.74 -10.08
CA PHE A 158 -11.38 -8.38 -11.40
C PHE A 158 -10.84 -6.93 -11.48
N TRP A 159 -11.54 -5.96 -10.89
CA TRP A 159 -11.19 -4.54 -10.93
C TRP A 159 -10.16 -4.08 -9.88
N ALA A 160 -9.52 -5.00 -9.14
CA ALA A 160 -8.64 -4.64 -8.03
C ALA A 160 -7.46 -3.75 -8.44
N SER A 161 -6.81 -4.04 -9.58
CA SER A 161 -5.69 -3.23 -10.08
C SER A 161 -6.11 -1.79 -10.43
N VAL A 162 -7.32 -1.61 -10.96
CA VAL A 162 -7.88 -0.27 -11.26
C VAL A 162 -8.17 0.49 -9.98
N ARG A 163 -8.78 -0.15 -8.97
CA ARG A 163 -9.03 0.49 -7.68
C ARG A 163 -7.74 0.88 -6.96
N ALA A 164 -6.69 0.05 -7.09
CA ALA A 164 -5.38 0.34 -6.51
C ALA A 164 -4.74 1.63 -7.07
N GLN A 165 -5.10 2.05 -8.29
CA GLN A 165 -4.61 3.32 -8.87
C GLN A 165 -5.04 4.55 -8.08
N ALA A 166 -6.08 4.45 -7.24
CA ALA A 166 -6.45 5.54 -6.34
C ALA A 166 -5.34 5.90 -5.34
N GLY A 167 -4.41 4.98 -5.06
CA GLY A 167 -3.23 5.22 -4.24
C GLY A 167 -2.22 6.19 -4.87
N ASN A 168 -2.26 6.41 -6.19
CA ASN A 168 -1.37 7.39 -6.85
C ASN A 168 -1.58 8.82 -6.33
N ALA A 169 -2.77 9.12 -5.78
CA ALA A 169 -3.02 10.39 -5.10
C ALA A 169 -2.13 10.57 -3.85
N ASP A 170 -1.87 9.49 -3.12
CA ASP A 170 -1.04 9.50 -1.91
C ASP A 170 0.45 9.62 -2.28
N ASP A 171 0.88 9.05 -3.43
CA ASP A 171 2.22 9.29 -3.99
C ASP A 171 2.42 10.78 -4.36
N ALA A 172 1.39 11.46 -4.88
CA ALA A 172 1.44 12.89 -5.15
C ALA A 172 1.55 13.72 -3.85
N LEU A 173 0.84 13.31 -2.79
CA LEU A 173 1.00 13.91 -1.46
C LEU A 173 2.42 13.68 -0.92
N MET A 174 2.97 12.47 -1.03
CA MET A 174 4.35 12.18 -0.62
C MET A 174 5.37 13.07 -1.36
N ASN A 175 5.18 13.30 -2.66
CA ASN A 175 6.03 14.22 -3.41
C ASN A 175 5.95 15.66 -2.89
N ALA A 176 4.78 16.11 -2.44
CA ALA A 176 4.61 17.44 -1.86
C ALA A 176 5.22 17.57 -0.47
N LEU A 177 5.22 16.49 0.34
CA LEU A 177 5.72 16.50 1.71
C LEU A 177 7.23 16.25 1.80
N HIS A 178 7.74 15.31 1.01
CA HIS A 178 9.10 14.77 1.14
C HIS A 178 9.96 14.97 -0.12
N GLY A 179 9.40 15.61 -1.15
CA GLY A 179 10.06 15.79 -2.44
C GLY A 179 10.11 14.51 -3.29
N ARG A 180 10.51 14.62 -4.55
CA ARG A 180 10.46 13.50 -5.52
C ARG A 180 11.42 12.34 -5.21
N GLY A 181 12.41 12.58 -4.36
CA GLY A 181 13.38 11.58 -3.91
C GLY A 181 12.90 10.69 -2.76
N TRP A 182 11.68 10.90 -2.25
CA TRP A 182 11.18 10.21 -1.05
C TRP A 182 11.20 8.68 -1.18
N TYR A 183 11.02 8.13 -2.39
CA TYR A 183 11.05 6.68 -2.64
C TYR A 183 12.36 6.03 -2.19
N GLU A 184 13.49 6.69 -2.42
CA GLU A 184 14.82 6.16 -2.04
C GLU A 184 14.99 6.21 -0.52
N HIS A 185 14.61 7.32 0.10
CA HIS A 185 14.71 7.53 1.55
C HIS A 185 13.76 6.61 2.34
N ALA A 186 12.59 6.29 1.79
CA ALA A 186 11.61 5.40 2.40
C ALA A 186 11.84 3.92 2.05
N ASN A 187 12.85 3.60 1.23
CA ASN A 187 13.03 2.27 0.63
C ASN A 187 11.73 1.73 0.01
N ALA A 188 11.02 2.60 -0.70
CA ALA A 188 9.73 2.33 -1.31
C ALA A 188 9.87 2.06 -2.81
N SER A 189 9.10 1.10 -3.32
CA SER A 189 9.06 0.84 -4.76
C SER A 189 8.35 1.98 -5.51
N ARG A 190 8.90 2.37 -6.68
CA ARG A 190 8.36 3.40 -7.58
C ARG A 190 7.09 2.98 -8.35
N GLY A 191 6.48 1.86 -7.96
CA GLY A 191 5.31 1.29 -8.63
C GLY A 191 5.57 1.00 -10.11
N ARG A 192 4.48 0.84 -10.89
CA ARG A 192 4.53 0.57 -12.34
C ARG A 192 3.78 1.61 -13.18
N PHE A 193 3.50 2.78 -12.60
CA PHE A 193 2.67 3.80 -13.25
C PHE A 193 3.18 4.17 -14.65
N GLY A 194 4.48 4.44 -14.81
CA GLY A 194 5.07 4.75 -16.12
C GLY A 194 4.89 3.63 -17.15
N ARG A 195 5.00 2.37 -16.72
CA ARG A 195 4.74 1.21 -17.59
C ARG A 195 3.27 1.13 -17.99
N HIS A 196 2.34 1.39 -17.07
CA HIS A 196 0.91 1.41 -17.38
C HIS A 196 0.57 2.53 -18.38
N VAL A 197 1.14 3.72 -18.22
CA VAL A 197 0.99 4.82 -19.19
C VAL A 197 1.51 4.38 -20.57
N ALA A 198 2.70 3.81 -20.64
CA ALA A 198 3.29 3.35 -21.90
C ALA A 198 2.45 2.26 -22.59
N THR A 199 2.00 1.23 -21.85
CA THR A 199 1.18 0.15 -22.44
C THR A 199 -0.20 0.64 -22.86
N THR A 200 -0.81 1.55 -22.10
CA THR A 200 -2.11 2.13 -22.43
C THR A 200 -2.00 3.01 -23.68
N ALA A 201 -0.97 3.86 -23.77
CA ALA A 201 -0.71 4.68 -24.93
C ALA A 201 -0.48 3.84 -26.19
N ALA A 202 0.32 2.78 -26.09
CA ALA A 202 0.53 1.85 -27.20
C ALA A 202 -0.77 1.18 -27.68
N GLY A 203 -1.63 0.77 -26.73
CA GLY A 203 -2.94 0.19 -27.06
C GLY A 203 -3.87 1.18 -27.77
N LEU A 204 -3.94 2.43 -27.30
CA LEU A 204 -4.73 3.48 -27.93
C LEU A 204 -4.24 3.81 -29.34
N LEU A 205 -2.92 3.88 -29.54
CA LEU A 205 -2.31 4.11 -30.86
C LEU A 205 -2.64 2.97 -31.83
N ALA A 206 -2.57 1.71 -31.37
CA ALA A 206 -2.92 0.55 -32.18
C ALA A 206 -4.40 0.57 -32.61
N LEU A 207 -5.31 0.87 -31.68
CA LEU A 207 -6.75 1.00 -31.98
C LEU A 207 -7.03 2.14 -32.96
N GLY A 208 -6.37 3.30 -32.77
CA GLY A 208 -6.47 4.43 -33.70
C GLY A 208 -5.96 4.07 -35.10
N GLY A 209 -4.87 3.31 -35.19
CA GLY A 209 -4.33 2.83 -36.46
C GLY A 209 -5.29 1.88 -37.20
N LEU A 210 -5.92 0.94 -36.47
CA LEU A 210 -6.92 0.03 -37.04
C LEU A 210 -8.16 0.78 -37.55
N ALA A 211 -8.66 1.75 -36.78
CA ALA A 211 -9.80 2.57 -37.18
C ALA A 211 -9.49 3.42 -38.43
N ALA A 212 -8.29 4.02 -38.49
CA ALA A 212 -7.83 4.78 -39.65
C ALA A 212 -7.65 3.90 -40.89
N GLY A 213 -7.14 2.67 -40.71
CA GLY A 213 -7.04 1.67 -41.78
C GLY A 213 -8.40 1.29 -42.34
N ALA A 214 -9.35 0.93 -41.47
CA ALA A 214 -10.72 0.58 -41.86
C ALA A 214 -11.43 1.73 -42.59
N ALA A 215 -11.24 2.98 -42.15
CA ALA A 215 -11.79 4.16 -42.81
C ALA A 215 -11.20 4.39 -44.21
N ARG A 216 -9.88 4.18 -44.39
CA ARG A 216 -9.21 4.26 -45.70
C ARG A 216 -9.70 3.17 -46.65
N ASP A 217 -9.87 1.95 -46.16
CA ASP A 217 -10.37 0.84 -46.96
C ASP A 217 -11.83 1.08 -47.41
N ALA A 218 -12.68 1.59 -46.52
CA ALA A 218 -14.05 1.97 -46.86
C ALA A 218 -14.11 3.09 -47.92
N LEU A 219 -13.30 4.15 -47.77
CA LEU A 219 -13.21 5.24 -48.76
C LEU A 219 -12.72 4.74 -50.13
N SER A 220 -11.73 3.84 -50.15
CA SER A 220 -11.21 3.27 -51.39
C SER A 220 -12.18 2.30 -52.07
N GLN A 221 -13.05 1.61 -51.33
CA GLN A 221 -14.13 0.80 -51.91
C GLN A 221 -15.26 1.68 -52.48
N SER A 222 -15.65 2.75 -51.81
CA SER A 222 -16.61 3.74 -52.35
C SER A 222 -16.08 4.42 -53.63
N ALA A 223 -14.78 4.74 -53.68
CA ALA A 223 -14.18 5.31 -54.89
C ALA A 223 -14.14 4.33 -56.08
N ARG A 224 -14.00 3.02 -55.82
CA ARG A 224 -14.00 1.95 -56.84
C ARG A 224 -15.40 1.56 -57.34
N THR A 225 -16.44 1.85 -56.56
CA THR A 225 -17.83 1.53 -56.90
C THR A 225 -18.60 2.72 -57.48
N ALA A 226 -17.97 3.90 -57.57
CA ALA A 226 -18.54 5.05 -58.25
C ALA A 226 -18.76 4.72 -59.75
N PRO A 227 -20.01 4.73 -60.26
CA PRO A 227 -20.27 4.43 -61.66
C PRO A 227 -19.59 5.47 -62.53
N GLY A 228 -18.69 5.01 -63.41
CA GLY A 228 -18.04 5.87 -64.40
C GLY A 228 -19.10 6.67 -65.14
N ARG A 229 -18.96 8.00 -65.10
CA ARG A 229 -19.69 8.90 -66.02
C ARG A 229 -19.43 8.37 -67.42
N ARG A 230 -20.45 7.76 -68.04
CA ARG A 230 -20.45 7.52 -69.47
C ARG A 230 -20.56 8.89 -70.11
N ASP A 231 -19.46 9.37 -70.67
CA ASP A 231 -19.46 10.53 -71.53
C ASP A 231 -20.37 10.22 -72.72
N ALA A 232 -21.51 10.92 -72.79
CA ALA A 232 -22.38 10.95 -73.93
C ALA A 232 -21.95 12.12 -74.83
N ALA A 233 -21.49 11.74 -76.03
CA ALA A 233 -21.37 12.47 -77.30
C ALA A 233 -21.35 14.01 -77.29
#